data_AF-A0A962PXH0-F1
#
_entry.id   AF-A0A962PXH0-F1
#
_cell.length_a   1.000
_cell.length_b   1.000
_cell.length_c   1.000
_cell.angle_alpha   90.00
_cell.angle_beta   90.00
_cell.angle_gamma   90.00
#
_symmetry.space_group_name_H-M   'P 1'
#
loop_
_entity.id
_entity.type
_entity.pdbx_description
1 polymer ?
#
loop_
_entity_poly.entity_id
_entity_poly.type
_entity_poly.pdbx_seq_one_letter_code
_entity_poly.pdbx_strand_id
1 'polypeptide(L)'
;MTQANKPGGMSLTVKILIGMALGLIVGTLINSFLPADSTAWTLIVTGLFEIVGKIFVASLKMLVVPLVFVSLVCGTSALDNPARLGRVGGKSLLMYLGTTALAVTTALLVALLFNPGVGADLSEANKHVDAAKPLSEIIIGMVPENPVAAMAEGNM
;
A
#
# COMPACT_ATOMS: atom_id res chain seq x y z
N MET A 1 -0.28 19.06 36.77
CA MET A 1 -1.68 18.67 37.01
C MET A 1 -1.86 17.25 36.51
N THR A 2 -2.19 16.37 37.44
CA THR A 2 -2.26 14.90 37.41
C THR A 2 -3.20 14.40 36.32
N GLN A 3 -2.69 13.63 35.35
CA GLN A 3 -3.56 12.82 34.48
C GLN A 3 -3.73 11.45 35.13
N ALA A 4 -4.97 11.17 35.50
CA ALA A 4 -5.41 9.97 36.15
C ALA A 4 -5.25 8.74 35.24
N ASN A 5 -4.60 7.71 35.79
CA ASN A 5 -4.65 6.34 35.31
C ASN A 5 -6.11 5.88 35.18
N LYS A 6 -6.56 5.55 33.97
CA LYS A 6 -7.89 5.00 33.66
C LYS A 6 -7.72 3.54 33.19
N PRO A 7 -8.50 2.58 33.70
CA PRO A 7 -8.12 1.18 33.69
C PRO A 7 -8.30 0.51 32.31
N GLY A 8 -7.37 -0.38 31.96
CA GLY A 8 -7.64 -1.64 31.25
C GLY A 8 -8.17 -1.62 29.81
N GLY A 9 -8.03 -0.53 29.06
CA GLY A 9 -8.42 -0.50 27.64
C GLY A 9 -7.34 -1.07 26.71
N MET A 10 -7.69 -2.01 25.84
CA MET A 10 -6.78 -2.54 24.82
C MET A 10 -6.32 -1.42 23.85
N SER A 11 -5.03 -1.36 23.53
CA SER A 11 -4.44 -0.41 22.59
C SER A 11 -5.10 -0.51 21.20
N LEU A 12 -5.24 0.62 20.50
CA LEU A 12 -5.78 0.69 19.13
C LEU A 12 -5.02 -0.24 18.17
N THR A 13 -3.69 -0.33 18.30
CA THR A 13 -2.86 -1.25 17.50
C THR A 13 -3.27 -2.71 17.70
N VAL A 14 -3.54 -3.10 18.94
CA VAL A 14 -3.95 -4.48 19.26
C VAL A 14 -5.35 -4.75 18.73
N LYS A 15 -6.27 -3.77 18.77
CA LYS A 15 -7.60 -3.90 18.15
C LYS A 15 -7.52 -4.14 16.64
N ILE A 16 -6.62 -3.44 15.94
CA ILE A 16 -6.39 -3.63 14.50
C ILE A 16 -5.83 -5.04 14.23
N LEU A 17 -4.83 -5.46 15.01
CA LEU A 17 -4.24 -6.80 14.86
C LEU A 17 -5.27 -7.91 15.09
N ILE A 18 -6.10 -7.79 16.14
CA ILE A 18 -7.18 -8.75 16.40
C ILE A 18 -8.20 -8.72 15.26
N GLY A 19 -8.59 -7.54 14.76
CA GLY A 19 -9.49 -7.41 13.62
C GLY A 19 -8.96 -8.09 12.35
N MET A 20 -7.66 -7.94 12.07
CA MET A 20 -7.00 -8.58 10.93
C MET A 20 -6.97 -10.11 11.08
N ALA A 21 -6.61 -10.61 12.27
CA ALA A 21 -6.60 -12.06 12.54
C ALA A 21 -8.00 -12.67 12.44
N LEU A 22 -9.00 -12.03 13.04
CA LEU A 22 -10.39 -12.45 12.95
C LEU A 22 -10.91 -12.40 11.51
N GLY A 23 -10.58 -11.34 10.75
CA GLY A 23 -10.94 -11.22 9.34
C GLY A 23 -10.37 -12.37 8.49
N LEU A 24 -9.13 -12.76 8.74
CA LEU A 24 -8.49 -13.90 8.07
C LEU A 24 -9.19 -15.23 8.43
N ILE A 25 -9.49 -15.46 9.71
CA ILE A 25 -10.17 -16.67 10.16
C ILE A 25 -11.58 -16.74 9.59
N VAL A 26 -12.36 -15.67 9.70
CA VAL A 26 -13.73 -15.61 9.18
C VAL A 26 -13.75 -15.76 7.65
N GLY A 27 -12.83 -15.08 6.94
CA GLY A 27 -12.74 -15.17 5.49
C GLY A 27 -12.39 -16.59 5.00
N THR A 28 -11.45 -17.25 5.65
CA THR A 28 -11.06 -18.64 5.33
C THR A 28 -12.16 -19.65 5.66
N LEU A 29 -12.86 -19.48 6.79
CA LEU A 29 -14.02 -20.32 7.13
C LEU A 29 -15.16 -20.15 6.12
N ILE A 30 -15.52 -18.92 5.75
CA ILE A 30 -16.58 -18.67 4.76
C ILE A 30 -16.22 -19.32 3.42
N ASN A 31 -14.96 -19.22 2.98
CA ASN A 31 -14.51 -19.86 1.74
C ASN A 31 -14.51 -21.40 1.80
N SER A 32 -14.22 -21.98 2.97
CA SER A 32 -14.17 -23.45 3.13
C SER A 32 -15.54 -24.10 3.30
N PHE A 33 -16.50 -23.40 3.92
CA PHE A 33 -17.82 -23.95 4.26
C PHE A 33 -18.93 -23.56 3.28
N LEU A 34 -18.77 -22.50 2.47
CA LEU A 34 -19.76 -22.08 1.48
C LEU A 34 -19.18 -22.17 0.06
N PRO A 35 -19.81 -22.94 -0.86
CA PRO A 35 -19.48 -22.90 -2.28
C PRO A 35 -19.69 -21.48 -2.84
N ALA A 36 -18.78 -21.06 -3.73
CA ALA A 36 -18.74 -19.71 -4.31
C ALA A 36 -20.04 -19.31 -5.05
N ASP A 37 -20.85 -20.29 -5.48
CA ASP A 37 -22.11 -20.07 -6.20
C ASP A 37 -23.35 -19.95 -5.30
N SER A 38 -23.19 -20.00 -3.97
CA SER A 38 -24.31 -19.86 -3.05
C SER A 38 -24.76 -18.39 -2.90
N THR A 39 -26.06 -18.13 -3.00
CA THR A 39 -26.65 -16.79 -2.84
C THR A 39 -26.25 -16.11 -1.51
N ALA A 40 -26.01 -16.91 -0.46
CA ALA A 40 -25.54 -16.43 0.83
C ALA A 40 -24.09 -15.91 0.77
N TRP A 41 -23.21 -16.54 -0.01
CA TRP A 41 -21.83 -16.09 -0.21
C TRP A 41 -21.79 -14.73 -0.91
N THR A 42 -22.55 -14.59 -2.00
CA THR A 42 -22.63 -13.33 -2.76
C THR A 42 -23.19 -12.17 -1.93
N LEU A 43 -24.22 -12.40 -1.10
CA LEU A 43 -24.80 -11.36 -0.25
C LEU A 43 -23.86 -10.90 0.86
N ILE A 44 -23.14 -11.83 1.50
CA ILE A 44 -22.28 -11.52 2.65
C ILE A 44 -20.93 -10.98 2.19
N VAL A 45 -20.29 -11.63 1.22
CA VAL A 45 -18.93 -11.30 0.76
C VAL A 45 -18.96 -10.13 -0.23
N THR A 46 -19.63 -10.31 -1.37
CA THR A 46 -19.71 -9.30 -2.45
C THR A 46 -20.66 -8.14 -2.09
N GLY A 47 -21.62 -8.38 -1.20
CA GLY A 47 -22.47 -7.34 -0.64
C GLY A 47 -21.81 -6.62 0.53
N LEU A 48 -22.04 -7.10 1.74
CA LEU A 48 -21.71 -6.35 2.96
C LEU A 48 -20.19 -6.10 3.12
N PHE A 49 -19.36 -7.13 3.03
CA PHE A 49 -17.93 -7.00 3.30
C PHE A 49 -17.20 -6.20 2.21
N GLU A 50 -17.53 -6.41 0.94
CA GLU A 50 -16.93 -5.64 -0.15
C GLU A 50 -17.36 -4.17 -0.09
N ILE A 51 -18.63 -3.86 0.17
CA ILE A 51 -19.08 -2.46 0.32
C ILE A 51 -18.35 -1.77 1.46
N VAL A 52 -18.30 -2.39 2.65
CA VAL A 52 -17.62 -1.81 3.82
C VAL A 52 -16.13 -1.66 3.55
N GLY A 53 -15.49 -2.67 2.95
CA GLY A 53 -14.07 -2.63 2.59
C GLY A 53 -13.76 -1.53 1.57
N LYS A 54 -14.58 -1.39 0.52
CA LYS A 54 -14.42 -0.33 -0.48
C LYS A 54 -14.62 1.06 0.11
N ILE A 55 -15.63 1.26 0.95
CA ILE A 55 -15.86 2.54 1.65
C ILE A 55 -14.68 2.88 2.56
N PHE A 56 -14.14 1.89 3.28
CA PHE A 56 -12.97 2.08 4.13
C PHE A 56 -11.75 2.52 3.33
N VAL A 57 -11.43 1.81 2.24
CA VAL A 57 -10.30 2.18 1.36
C VAL A 57 -10.53 3.54 0.68
N ALA A 58 -11.75 3.84 0.23
CA ALA A 58 -12.09 5.14 -0.36
C ALA A 58 -11.91 6.28 0.64
N SER A 59 -12.28 6.05 1.90
CA SER A 59 -12.12 7.01 2.99
C SER A 59 -10.64 7.26 3.30
N LEU A 60 -9.79 6.22 3.28
CA LEU A 60 -8.34 6.39 3.41
C LEU A 60 -7.77 7.18 2.22
N LYS A 61 -8.12 6.81 0.98
CA LYS A 61 -7.63 7.48 -0.24
C LYS A 61 -8.00 8.96 -0.30
N MET A 62 -9.20 9.33 0.16
CA MET A 62 -9.65 10.72 0.24
C MET A 62 -8.73 11.58 1.12
N LEU A 63 -8.15 11.00 2.18
CA LEU A 63 -7.27 11.70 3.10
C LEU A 63 -5.82 11.80 2.60
N VAL A 64 -5.36 10.81 1.83
CA VAL A 64 -3.95 10.74 1.40
C VAL A 64 -3.56 11.97 0.58
N VAL A 65 -4.37 12.35 -0.41
CA VAL A 65 -3.99 13.40 -1.37
C VAL A 65 -3.78 14.77 -0.68
N PRO A 66 -4.74 15.30 0.10
CA PRO A 66 -4.55 16.58 0.78
C PRO A 66 -3.47 16.54 1.86
N LEU A 67 -3.37 15.42 2.59
CA LEU A 67 -2.40 15.26 3.67
C LEU A 67 -0.97 15.27 3.15
N VAL A 68 -0.70 14.57 2.05
CA VAL A 68 0.63 14.55 1.43
C VAL A 68 1.00 15.94 0.93
N PHE A 69 0.09 16.64 0.24
CA PHE A 69 0.36 18.00 -0.25
C PHE A 69 0.71 18.97 0.88
N VAL A 70 -0.15 19.06 1.90
CA VAL A 70 0.06 19.99 3.04
C VAL A 70 1.33 19.61 3.81
N SER A 71 1.58 18.31 4.02
CA SER A 71 2.79 17.82 4.70
C SER A 71 4.05 18.15 3.91
N LEU A 72 4.05 18.01 2.59
CA LEU A 72 5.20 18.34 1.75
C LEU A 72 5.44 19.85 1.72
N VAL A 73 4.41 20.67 1.49
CA VAL A 73 4.53 22.14 1.46
C VAL A 73 5.05 22.67 2.81
N CYS A 74 4.47 22.22 3.92
CA CYS A 74 4.93 22.61 5.26
C CYS A 74 6.36 22.11 5.53
N GLY A 75 6.66 20.85 5.17
CA GLY A 75 7.97 20.24 5.36
C GLY A 75 9.09 20.92 4.56
N THR A 76 8.83 21.30 3.31
CA THR A 76 9.83 22.00 2.48
C THR A 76 9.96 23.47 2.86
N SER A 77 8.88 24.14 3.28
CA SER A 77 8.91 25.54 3.69
C SER A 77 9.62 25.76 5.02
N ALA A 78 9.69 24.74 5.88
CA ALA A 78 10.43 24.78 7.14
C ALA A 78 11.96 24.72 6.98
N LEU A 79 12.47 24.53 5.76
CA LEU A 79 13.91 24.46 5.49
C LEU A 79 14.44 25.83 5.03
N ASP A 80 15.36 26.43 5.80
CA ASP A 80 15.97 27.73 5.46
C ASP A 80 16.85 27.72 4.19
N ASN A 81 17.32 26.55 3.74
CA ASN A 81 18.23 26.45 2.61
C ASN A 81 17.86 25.30 1.65
N PRO A 82 17.63 25.58 0.34
CA PRO A 82 17.27 24.57 -0.65
C PRO A 82 18.35 23.50 -0.87
N ALA A 83 19.64 23.80 -0.64
CA ALA A 83 20.71 22.81 -0.73
C ALA A 83 20.58 21.69 0.33
N ARG A 84 19.94 21.98 1.48
CA ARG A 84 19.66 20.95 2.49
C ARG A 84 18.62 19.96 2.01
N LEU A 85 17.61 20.41 1.26
CA LEU A 85 16.59 19.54 0.67
C LEU A 85 17.23 18.55 -0.30
N GLY A 86 18.11 19.01 -1.18
CA GLY A 86 18.84 18.14 -2.12
C GLY A 86 19.71 17.09 -1.42
N ARG A 87 20.39 17.45 -0.32
CA ARG A 87 21.21 16.51 0.45
C ARG A 87 20.37 15.45 1.17
N VAL A 88 19.24 15.85 1.76
CA VAL A 88 18.32 14.92 2.42
C VAL A 88 17.68 13.99 1.38
N GLY A 89 17.17 14.54 0.28
CA GLY A 89 16.59 13.76 -0.83
C GLY A 89 17.58 12.76 -1.43
N GLY A 90 18.81 13.19 -1.72
CA GLY A 90 19.86 12.31 -2.24
C GLY A 90 20.25 11.19 -1.27
N LYS A 91 20.36 11.50 0.03
CA LYS A 91 20.65 10.48 1.05
C LYS A 91 19.49 9.49 1.21
N SER A 92 18.25 9.97 1.16
CA SER A 92 17.05 9.13 1.19
C SER A 92 16.97 8.22 -0.04
N LEU A 93 17.22 8.76 -1.24
CA LEU A 93 17.23 7.97 -2.48
C LEU A 93 18.29 6.86 -2.42
N LEU A 94 19.51 7.18 -1.98
CA LEU A 94 20.58 6.20 -1.85
C LEU A 94 20.24 5.13 -0.81
N MET A 95 19.66 5.52 0.33
CA MET A 95 19.16 4.56 1.32
C MET A 95 18.08 3.65 0.74
N TYR A 96 17.10 4.22 0.03
CA TYR A 96 15.98 3.47 -0.53
C TYR A 96 16.44 2.47 -1.60
N LEU A 97 17.33 2.88 -2.50
CA LEU A 97 17.95 1.98 -3.48
C LEU A 97 18.77 0.89 -2.81
N GLY A 98 19.56 1.23 -1.78
CA GLY A 98 20.36 0.27 -1.03
C GLY A 98 19.49 -0.78 -0.32
N THR A 99 18.46 -0.37 0.41
CA THR A 99 17.55 -1.30 1.10
C THR A 99 16.73 -2.13 0.12
N THR A 100 16.31 -1.55 -1.01
CA THR A 100 15.58 -2.28 -2.05
C THR A 100 16.46 -3.33 -2.71
N ALA A 101 17.72 -3.01 -3.03
CA ALA A 101 18.66 -3.98 -3.58
C ALA A 101 18.88 -5.16 -2.62
N LEU A 102 19.06 -4.90 -1.32
CA LEU A 102 19.16 -5.96 -0.31
C LEU A 102 17.89 -6.80 -0.20
N ALA A 103 16.72 -6.17 -0.23
CA ALA A 103 15.42 -6.85 -0.18
C ALA A 103 15.22 -7.76 -1.41
N VAL A 104 15.46 -7.25 -2.62
CA VAL A 104 15.34 -8.01 -3.87
C VAL A 104 16.35 -9.16 -3.91
N THR A 105 17.59 -8.93 -3.50
CA THR A 105 18.61 -9.99 -3.43
C THR A 105 18.18 -11.11 -2.49
N THR A 106 17.67 -10.75 -1.32
CA THR A 106 17.17 -11.74 -0.33
C THR A 106 15.94 -12.48 -0.86
N ALA A 107 15.01 -11.78 -1.50
CA ALA A 107 13.82 -12.38 -2.10
C ALA A 107 14.19 -13.38 -3.21
N LEU A 108 15.13 -13.03 -4.09
CA LEU A 108 15.62 -13.91 -5.15
C LEU A 108 16.37 -15.12 -4.58
N LEU A 109 17.19 -14.94 -3.55
CA LEU A 109 17.88 -16.07 -2.90
C LEU A 109 16.86 -17.07 -2.33
N VAL A 110 15.84 -16.59 -1.62
CA VAL A 110 14.77 -17.45 -1.09
C VAL A 110 13.99 -18.10 -2.24
N ALA A 111 13.61 -17.35 -3.27
CA ALA A 111 12.90 -17.91 -4.42
C ALA A 111 13.71 -19.02 -5.13
N LEU A 112 15.01 -18.83 -5.31
CA LEU A 112 15.90 -19.83 -5.93
C LEU A 112 16.12 -21.06 -5.03
N LEU A 113 16.07 -20.91 -3.70
CA LEU A 113 16.20 -22.04 -2.77
C LEU A 113 14.93 -22.90 -2.72
N PHE A 114 13.76 -22.27 -2.62
CA PHE A 114 12.49 -22.98 -2.47
C PHE A 114 11.82 -23.33 -3.81
N ASN A 115 12.27 -22.73 -4.92
CA ASN A 115 11.71 -22.90 -6.28
C ASN A 115 10.17 -22.91 -6.30
N PRO A 116 9.50 -21.86 -5.77
CA PRO A 116 8.05 -21.78 -5.77
C PRO A 116 7.56 -21.58 -7.20
N GLY A 117 7.12 -22.66 -7.85
CA GLY A 117 6.69 -22.63 -9.26
C GLY A 117 6.81 -23.97 -9.98
N VAL A 118 7.54 -24.94 -9.42
CA VAL A 118 7.54 -26.32 -9.93
C VAL A 118 6.13 -26.90 -9.84
N GLY A 119 5.48 -27.10 -10.99
CA GLY A 119 4.10 -27.60 -11.09
C GLY A 119 3.02 -26.53 -11.19
N ALA A 120 3.36 -25.25 -11.30
CA ALA A 120 2.39 -24.18 -11.57
C ALA A 120 2.00 -24.14 -13.05
N ASP A 121 0.71 -24.00 -13.34
CA ASP A 121 0.21 -23.75 -14.70
C ASP A 121 0.48 -22.29 -15.07
N LEU A 122 1.41 -22.08 -16.00
CA LEU A 122 1.83 -20.76 -16.47
C LEU A 122 1.18 -20.38 -17.81
N SER A 123 0.17 -21.13 -18.27
CA SER A 123 -0.43 -20.90 -19.60
C SER A 123 -1.13 -19.53 -19.71
N GLU A 124 -1.54 -18.93 -18.59
CA GLU A 124 -2.14 -17.58 -18.51
C GLU A 124 -1.13 -16.47 -18.16
N ALA A 125 0.13 -16.80 -17.88
CA ALA A 125 1.11 -15.85 -17.32
C ALA A 125 1.51 -14.71 -18.27
N ASN A 126 1.31 -14.87 -19.58
CA ASN A 126 1.73 -13.88 -20.58
C ASN A 126 0.73 -12.72 -20.80
N LYS A 127 -0.45 -12.72 -20.16
CA LYS A 127 -1.51 -11.75 -20.48
C LYS A 127 -1.32 -10.34 -19.89
N HIS A 128 -0.36 -10.13 -18.98
CA HIS A 128 -0.24 -8.88 -18.21
C HIS A 128 1.20 -8.34 -18.09
N VAL A 129 2.08 -8.62 -19.07
CA VAL A 129 3.42 -8.02 -19.07
C VAL A 129 3.36 -6.69 -19.83
N ASP A 130 3.11 -5.61 -19.10
CA ASP A 130 3.31 -4.27 -19.63
C ASP A 130 4.78 -4.05 -19.99
N ALA A 131 5.03 -3.44 -21.15
CA ALA A 131 6.39 -3.10 -21.56
C ALA A 131 6.99 -2.09 -20.57
N ALA A 132 8.25 -2.29 -20.20
CA ALA A 132 8.97 -1.38 -19.31
C ALA A 132 9.03 0.01 -19.94
N LYS A 133 8.52 1.01 -19.22
CA LYS A 133 8.60 2.42 -19.64
C LYS A 133 10.06 2.88 -19.62
N PRO A 134 10.53 3.63 -20.64
CA PRO A 134 11.87 4.18 -20.65
C PRO A 134 12.06 5.19 -19.51
N LEU A 135 13.28 5.26 -18.97
CA LEU A 135 13.61 6.19 -17.87
C LEU A 135 13.31 7.65 -18.21
N SER A 136 13.44 8.03 -19.49
CA SER A 136 13.09 9.38 -19.94
C SER A 136 11.61 9.71 -19.70
N GLU A 137 10.71 8.76 -19.94
CA GLU A 137 9.27 8.96 -19.73
C GLU A 137 8.94 9.08 -18.24
N ILE A 138 9.63 8.31 -17.39
CA ILE A 138 9.48 8.40 -15.92
C ILE A 138 9.95 9.77 -15.40
N ILE A 139 11.08 10.27 -15.89
CA ILE A 139 11.61 11.59 -15.49
C ILE A 139 10.69 12.71 -15.98
N ILE A 140 10.20 12.62 -17.22
CA ILE A 140 9.25 13.60 -17.78
C ILE A 140 7.95 13.58 -16.98
N GLY A 141 7.44 12.40 -16.63
CA GLY A 141 6.21 12.23 -15.85
C GLY A 141 6.29 12.72 -14.40
N MET A 142 7.48 13.02 -13.87
CA MET A 142 7.65 13.58 -12.53
C MET A 142 7.14 15.02 -12.42
N VAL A 143 7.12 15.77 -13.53
CA VAL A 143 6.60 17.14 -13.58
C VAL A 143 5.27 17.14 -14.35
N PRO A 144 4.12 17.26 -13.67
CA PRO A 144 2.82 17.23 -14.34
C PRO A 144 2.59 18.52 -15.13
N GLU A 145 1.92 18.41 -16.29
CA GLU A 145 1.46 19.57 -17.07
C GLU A 145 0.40 20.39 -16.33
N ASN A 146 -0.44 19.72 -15.52
CA ASN A 146 -1.47 20.35 -14.68
C ASN A 146 -1.45 19.75 -13.26
N PRO A 147 -1.04 20.50 -12.22
CA PRO A 147 -0.93 19.99 -10.86
C PRO A 147 -2.30 19.64 -10.24
N VAL A 148 -3.37 20.34 -10.62
CA VAL A 148 -4.72 20.06 -10.09
C VAL A 148 -5.26 18.75 -10.66
N ALA A 149 -5.05 18.51 -11.95
CA ALA A 149 -5.41 17.24 -12.58
C ALA A 149 -4.60 16.08 -11.98
N ALA A 150 -3.29 16.25 -11.81
CA ALA A 150 -2.43 15.23 -11.20
C ALA A 150 -2.86 14.85 -9.77
N MET A 151 -3.28 15.82 -8.95
CA MET A 151 -3.83 15.56 -7.63
C MET A 151 -5.20 14.87 -7.66
N ALA A 152 -6.06 15.21 -8.63
CA ALA A 152 -7.37 14.58 -8.77
C ALA A 152 -7.29 13.12 -9.24
N GLU A 153 -6.32 12.82 -10.10
CA GLU A 153 -6.02 11.47 -10.59
C GLU A 153 -5.19 10.65 -9.59
N GLY A 154 -4.64 11.31 -8.55
CA GLY A 154 -3.78 10.67 -7.56
C GLY A 154 -2.42 10.26 -8.10
N ASN A 155 -1.92 10.95 -9.13
CA ASN A 155 -0.59 10.75 -9.69
C ASN A 155 0.46 11.37 -8.76
N MET A 156 0.89 10.59 -7.76
CA MET A 156 1.81 10.98 -6.68
C MET A 156 3.08 10.14 -6.66
#